data_AF-A0A958UU63-F1
#
_entry.id   AF-A0A958UU63-F1
#
_cell.length_a   1.000
_cell.length_b   1.000
_cell.length_c   1.000
_cell.angle_alpha   90.00
_cell.angle_beta   90.00
_cell.angle_gamma   90.00
#
_symmetry.space_group_name_H-M   'P 1'
#
loop_
_entity.id
_entity.type
_entity.pdbx_description
1 polymer ?
#
loop_
_entity_poly.entity_id
_entity_poly.type
_entity_poly.pdbx_seq_one_letter_code
_entity_poly.pdbx_strand_id
1 'polypeptide(L)' 'MIKIADRLQSVEEYYFSKKLKEVDVLRASGKPIINLGIGSPDLQPPSKVVSALKESLDFDKAHKYQSYIGLPELREAMA' A
#
# COMPACT_ATOMS: atom_id res chain seq x y z
N MET A 1 -11.05 28.49 -14.15
CA MET A 1 -10.19 27.55 -13.40
C MET A 1 -10.83 27.35 -12.03
N ILE A 2 -11.01 26.11 -11.57
CA ILE A 2 -11.60 25.83 -10.26
C ILE A 2 -10.55 26.14 -9.19
N LYS A 3 -10.88 26.99 -8.21
CA LYS A 3 -9.98 27.29 -7.08
C LYS A 3 -9.89 26.06 -6.17
N ILE A 4 -8.67 25.59 -5.94
CA ILE A 4 -8.39 24.50 -4.99
C ILE A 4 -8.38 24.98 -3.55
N ALA A 5 -8.56 24.07 -2.58
CA ALA A 5 -8.50 24.40 -1.17
C ALA A 5 -7.10 24.85 -0.74
N ASP A 6 -7.02 25.84 0.16
CA ASP A 6 -5.74 26.45 0.56
C ASP A 6 -4.76 25.43 1.20
N ARG A 7 -5.28 24.41 1.90
CA ARG A 7 -4.46 23.34 2.48
C ARG A 7 -3.65 22.53 1.46
N LEU A 8 -4.05 22.55 0.19
CA LEU A 8 -3.34 21.85 -0.88
C LEU A 8 -2.17 22.64 -1.43
N GLN A 9 -2.02 23.93 -1.06
CA GLN A 9 -0.95 24.77 -1.57
C GLN A 9 0.45 24.33 -1.12
N SER A 10 0.54 23.65 0.03
CA SER A 10 1.81 23.11 0.54
C SER A 10 2.06 21.65 0.13
N VAL A 11 1.15 21.02 -0.61
CA VAL A 11 1.31 19.62 -1.04
C VAL A 11 2.09 19.61 -2.34
N GLU A 12 3.31 19.08 -2.28
CA GLU A 12 4.18 18.92 -3.44
C GLU A 12 4.10 17.50 -4.01
N GLU A 13 4.61 17.30 -5.24
CA GLU A 13 4.71 15.95 -5.78
C GLU A 13 5.62 15.08 -4.90
N TYR A 14 5.14 13.90 -4.52
CA TYR A 14 5.90 12.94 -3.76
C TYR A 14 7.20 12.53 -4.48
N TYR A 15 8.35 12.67 -3.81
CA TYR A 15 9.67 12.43 -4.40
C TYR A 15 9.79 11.10 -5.18
N PHE A 16 9.29 9.99 -4.62
CA PHE A 16 9.39 8.69 -5.28
C PHE A 16 8.42 8.51 -6.45
N SER A 17 7.35 9.31 -6.59
CA SER A 17 6.53 9.34 -7.82
C SER A 17 7.42 9.69 -9.01
N LYS A 18 8.23 10.74 -8.87
CA LYS A 18 9.16 11.18 -9.91
C LYS A 18 10.33 10.21 -10.07
N LYS A 19 10.95 9.80 -8.96
CA LYS A 19 12.16 8.99 -9.00
C LYS A 19 11.93 7.59 -9.58
N LEU A 20 10.81 6.95 -9.27
CA LEU A 20 10.49 5.63 -9.81
C LEU A 20 10.23 5.68 -11.32
N LYS A 21 9.58 6.74 -11.83
CA LYS A 21 9.42 6.96 -13.28
C LYS A 21 10.77 7.04 -14.00
N GLU A 22 11.73 7.79 -13.45
CA GLU A 22 13.10 7.87 -14.00
C GLU A 22 13.78 6.50 -14.01
N VAL A 23 13.68 5.74 -12.91
CA VAL A 23 14.24 4.39 -12.79
C VAL A 23 13.61 3.43 -13.81
N ASP A 24 12.30 3.51 -14.01
CA ASP A 24 11.58 2.66 -14.96
C ASP A 24 11.99 2.95 -16.40
N VAL A 25 12.19 4.23 -16.77
CA VAL A 25 12.73 4.61 -18.09
C VAL A 25 14.12 4.01 -18.30
N LEU A 26 15.00 4.08 -17.30
CA LEU A 26 16.34 3.50 -17.39
C LEU A 26 16.29 1.97 -17.49
N ARG A 27 15.41 1.31 -16.73
CA ARG A 27 15.19 -0.15 -16.80
C ARG A 27 14.66 -0.57 -18.18
N ALA A 28 13.67 0.14 -18.70
CA ALA A 28 13.11 -0.09 -20.03
C ALA A 28 14.14 0.14 -21.15
N SER A 29 15.12 1.02 -20.91
CA SER A 29 16.28 1.23 -21.80
C SER A 29 17.37 0.15 -21.67
N GLY A 30 17.09 -0.95 -20.96
CA GLY A 30 18.01 -2.09 -20.79
C GLY A 30 19.14 -1.85 -19.78
N LYS A 31 19.08 -0.80 -18.96
CA LYS A 31 20.13 -0.53 -17.97
C LYS A 31 19.97 -1.43 -16.74
N PRO A 32 21.06 -2.04 -16.23
CA PRO A 32 21.01 -2.89 -15.04
C PRO A 32 20.96 -2.03 -13.76
N ILE A 33 19.75 -1.60 -13.38
CA ILE A 33 19.54 -0.75 -12.20
C ILE A 33 19.43 -1.59 -10.92
N ILE A 34 20.28 -1.31 -9.94
CA ILE A 34 20.14 -1.79 -8.56
C ILE A 34 19.43 -0.69 -7.77
N ASN A 35 18.20 -0.97 -7.30
CA ASN A 35 17.41 0.00 -6.55
C ASN A 35 17.44 -0.30 -5.05
N LEU A 36 18.22 0.48 -4.31
CA LEU A 36 18.29 0.46 -2.84
C LEU A 36 17.58 1.67 -2.22
N GLY A 37 16.80 2.41 -3.00
CA GLY A 37 16.23 3.69 -2.61
C GLY A 37 14.83 3.61 -1.98
N ILE A 38 14.14 2.47 -2.06
CA ILE A 38 12.78 2.31 -1.55
C ILE A 38 12.66 1.07 -0.66
N GLY A 39 12.02 1.23 0.50
CA GLY A 39 11.79 0.16 1.48
C GLY A 39 10.63 -0.75 1.10
N SER A 40 10.59 -1.25 -0.13
CA SER A 40 9.64 -2.28 -0.54
C SER A 40 10.23 -3.65 -0.18
N PRO A 41 9.58 -4.46 0.67
CA PRO A 41 10.00 -5.84 0.88
C PRO A 41 9.99 -6.62 -0.44
N ASP A 42 10.99 -7.47 -0.62
CA ASP A 42 11.19 -8.35 -1.77
C ASP A 42 10.55 -9.74 -1.58
N LEU A 43 10.36 -10.15 -0.33
CA LEU A 43 9.78 -11.43 0.04
C LEU A 43 8.25 -11.42 0.05
N GLN A 44 7.68 -12.60 -0.21
CA GLN A 44 6.24 -12.83 -0.08
C GLN A 44 5.78 -12.75 1.39
N PRO A 45 4.53 -12.35 1.64
CA PRO A 45 3.95 -12.44 2.98
C PRO A 45 3.94 -13.90 3.50
N PRO A 46 3.94 -14.11 4.82
CA PRO A 46 3.82 -15.46 5.39
C PRO A 46 2.57 -16.20 4.91
N SER A 47 2.70 -17.48 4.58
CA SER A 47 1.61 -18.30 4.03
C SER A 47 0.37 -18.33 4.92
N LYS A 48 0.56 -18.37 6.25
CA LYS A 48 -0.53 -18.33 7.24
C LYS A 48 -1.40 -17.08 7.08
N VAL A 49 -0.80 -15.93 6.78
CA VAL A 49 -1.52 -14.66 6.58
C VAL A 49 -2.33 -14.71 5.30
N VAL A 50 -1.74 -15.23 4.21
CA VAL A 50 -2.42 -15.39 2.92
C VAL A 50 -3.61 -16.34 3.03
N SER A 51 -3.46 -17.47 3.73
CA SER A 51 -4.55 -18.41 3.96
C SER A 51 -5.67 -17.79 4.79
N ALA A 52 -5.34 -17.14 5.92
CA ALA A 52 -6.33 -16.48 6.76
C ALA A 52 -7.13 -15.40 6.01
N LEU A 53 -6.46 -14.63 5.14
CA LEU A 53 -7.14 -13.66 4.28
C LEU A 53 -8.14 -14.34 3.33
N LYS A 54 -7.73 -15.43 2.66
CA LYS A 54 -8.62 -16.17 1.75
C LYS A 54 -9.82 -16.75 2.48
N GLU A 55 -9.59 -17.42 3.60
CA GLU A 55 -10.65 -17.99 4.44
C GLU A 55 -11.63 -16.92 4.95
N SER A 56 -11.13 -15.72 5.27
CA SER A 56 -11.99 -14.63 5.74
C SER A 56 -13.05 -14.19 4.71
N LEU A 57 -12.82 -14.44 3.42
CA LEU A 57 -13.75 -14.10 2.35
C LEU A 57 -14.98 -15.02 2.32
N ASP A 58 -14.86 -16.24 2.86
CA ASP A 58 -15.96 -17.20 2.93
C ASP A 58 -16.95 -16.89 4.08
N PHE A 59 -16.63 -15.92 4.94
CA PHE A 59 -17.51 -15.51 6.01
C PHE A 59 -18.73 -14.75 5.45
N ASP A 60 -19.95 -15.22 5.77
CA ASP A 60 -21.23 -14.67 5.25
C ASP A 60 -21.32 -13.13 5.33
N LYS A 61 -20.73 -12.54 6.37
CA LYS A 61 -20.79 -11.10 6.62
C LYS A 61 -19.51 -10.34 6.25
N ALA A 62 -18.55 -10.96 5.57
CA ALA A 62 -17.29 -10.32 5.17
C ALA A 62 -17.50 -9.05 4.34
N HIS A 63 -18.55 -9.03 3.52
CA HIS A 63 -18.91 -7.89 2.66
C HIS A 63 -19.68 -6.77 3.38
N LYS A 64 -20.09 -6.98 4.63
CA LYS A 64 -20.92 -6.03 5.37
C LYS A 64 -20.05 -5.00 6.10
N TYR A 65 -20.66 -3.87 6.44
CA TYR A 65 -20.03 -2.86 7.28
C TYR A 65 -19.55 -3.47 8.59
N GLN A 66 -18.32 -3.13 8.95
CA GLN A 66 -17.70 -3.50 10.22
C GLN A 66 -17.79 -2.31 11.20
N SER A 67 -17.42 -2.59 12.45
CA SER A 67 -17.24 -1.55 13.47
C SER A 67 -16.29 -0.45 12.98
N TYR A 68 -16.61 0.82 13.27
CA TYR A 68 -15.79 1.99 12.94
C TYR A 68 -14.38 1.96 13.56
N ILE A 69 -14.19 1.15 14.61
CA ILE A 69 -12.91 1.02 15.30
C ILE A 69 -12.22 -0.33 15.02
N GLY A 70 -12.73 -1.11 14.07
CA GLY A 70 -12.21 -2.43 13.72
C GLY A 70 -12.82 -3.58 14.53
N LEU A 71 -12.45 -4.81 14.16
CA LEU A 71 -12.93 -6.04 14.80
C LEU A 71 -12.40 -6.17 16.24
N PRO A 72 -13.22 -6.55 17.22
CA PRO A 72 -12.77 -6.80 18.59
C PRO A 72 -11.58 -7.77 18.66
N GLU A 73 -11.64 -8.88 17.91
CA GLU A 73 -10.64 -9.94 17.89
C GLU A 73 -9.28 -9.43 17.38
N LEU A 74 -9.31 -8.57 16.35
CA LEU A 74 -8.10 -7.95 15.81
C LEU A 74 -7.46 -6.99 16.82
N ARG A 75 -8.29 -6.24 17.56
CA ARG A 75 -7.80 -5.30 18.58
C ARG A 75 -7.22 -6.03 19.79
N GLU A 76 -7.85 -7.12 20.21
CA GLU A 76 -7.33 -7.99 21.27
C GLU A 76 -6.00 -8.62 20.88
N ALA A 77 -5.84 -9.09 19.63
CA ALA A 77 -4.59 -9.67 19.16
C ALA A 77 -3.41 -8.68 19.07
N MET A 78 -3.68 -7.37 19.03
CA MET A 78 -2.65 -6.31 19.01
C MET A 78 -2.26 -5.80 20.40
N ALA A 79 -3.09 -6.02 21.42
CA ALA A 79 -2.91 -5.51 22.78
C ALA A 79 -1.81 -6.27 23.53
#